data_AF-A0A1B8NW75-F1
#
_entry.id   AF-A0A1B8NW75-F1
#
_cell.length_a   1.000
_cell.length_b   1.000
_cell.length_c   1.000
_cell.angle_alpha   90.00
_cell.angle_beta   90.00
_cell.angle_gamma   90.00
#
_symmetry.space_group_name_H-M   'P 1'
#
loop_
_entity.id
_entity.type
_entity.pdbx_description
1 polymer ?
#
loop_
_entity_poly.entity_id
_entity_poly.type
_entity_poly.pdbx_seq_one_letter_code
_entity_poly.pdbx_strand_id
1 'polypeptide(L)'
;MSDDLIISLVKERIAQPDCANGFLFDGFPRTIPQADAMKDAGVKIDHVLEIAVPDEEIVNRLAGRRVHPASGRVYHVDLNPPREEGKDDVTGEPLIQRDDDSEATVRNRLSVYHDQTAPWSSTIRTGPSRNPRWRRTITASRVWVVSMILLLR
;
A
#
# COMPACT_ATOMS: atom_id res chain seq x y z
N MET A 1 4.26 -18.58 2.17
CA MET A 1 5.18 -18.70 1.02
C MET A 1 6.56 -18.32 1.50
N SER A 2 7.63 -18.93 0.99
CA SER A 2 8.99 -18.53 1.37
C SER A 2 9.39 -17.22 0.68
N ASP A 3 10.19 -16.40 1.35
CA ASP A 3 10.70 -15.15 0.78
C ASP A 3 11.52 -15.40 -0.50
N ASP A 4 12.27 -16.51 -0.58
CA ASP A 4 13.06 -16.89 -1.76
C ASP A 4 12.21 -17.10 -3.02
N LEU A 5 11.02 -17.68 -2.86
CA LEU A 5 10.09 -17.87 -3.97
C LEU A 5 9.59 -16.50 -4.47
N ILE A 6 9.23 -15.60 -3.54
CA ILE A 6 8.73 -14.26 -3.87
C ILE A 6 9.82 -13.48 -4.62
N ILE A 7 11.07 -13.55 -4.17
CA ILE A 7 12.20 -12.86 -4.82
C ILE A 7 12.46 -13.42 -6.22
N SER A 8 12.32 -14.73 -6.41
CA SER A 8 12.44 -15.36 -7.73
C SER A 8 11.36 -14.86 -8.69
N LEU A 9 10.10 -14.79 -8.23
CA LEU A 9 8.98 -14.24 -9.00
C LEU A 9 9.19 -12.75 -9.34
N VAL A 10 9.70 -11.96 -8.40
CA VAL A 10 10.03 -10.55 -8.62
C VAL A 10 11.10 -10.40 -9.71
N LYS A 11 12.17 -11.19 -9.66
CA LYS A 11 13.24 -11.16 -10.69
C LYS A 11 12.70 -11.45 -12.08
N GLU A 12 11.90 -12.51 -12.19
CA GLU A 12 11.28 -12.89 -13.46
C GLU A 12 10.36 -11.77 -13.96
N ARG A 13 9.58 -11.16 -13.07
CA ARG A 13 8.64 -10.09 -13.42
C ARG A 13 9.32 -8.82 -13.93
N ILE A 14 10.38 -8.36 -13.26
CA ILE A 14 11.09 -7.12 -13.66
C ILE A 14 11.98 -7.31 -14.89
N ALA A 15 12.23 -8.56 -15.31
CA ALA A 15 12.95 -8.86 -16.54
C ALA A 15 12.07 -8.78 -17.80
N GLN A 16 10.75 -8.63 -17.65
CA GLN A 16 9.83 -8.53 -18.78
C GLN A 16 9.98 -7.20 -19.55
N PRO A 17 9.66 -7.16 -20.85
CA PRO A 17 9.90 -5.98 -21.69
C PRO A 17 9.16 -4.71 -21.24
N ASP A 18 8.01 -4.85 -20.59
CA ASP A 18 7.23 -3.72 -20.08
C ASP A 18 7.90 -3.01 -18.88
N CYS A 19 8.84 -3.68 -18.20
CA CYS A 19 9.64 -3.10 -17.13
C CYS A 19 10.94 -2.43 -17.60
N ALA A 20 11.18 -2.34 -18.92
CA ALA A 20 12.40 -1.76 -19.47
C ALA A 20 12.58 -0.27 -19.10
N ASN A 21 11.47 0.47 -19.00
CA ASN A 21 11.47 1.89 -18.64
C ASN A 21 11.33 2.14 -17.14
N GLY A 22 11.30 1.08 -16.34
CA GLY A 22 11.05 1.19 -14.91
C GLY A 22 9.99 0.25 -14.39
N PHE A 23 9.84 0.23 -13.08
CA PHE A 23 8.82 -0.54 -12.39
C PHE A 23 8.44 0.11 -11.08
N LEU A 24 7.28 -0.26 -10.58
CA LEU A 24 6.76 0.20 -9.32
C LEU A 24 6.39 -0.97 -8.42
N PHE A 25 7.09 -1.09 -7.29
CA PHE A 25 6.65 -1.99 -6.24
C PHE A 25 5.59 -1.30 -5.39
N ASP A 26 4.45 -1.96 -5.24
CA ASP A 26 3.33 -1.54 -4.39
C ASP A 26 3.20 -2.56 -3.24
N GLY A 27 3.40 -2.09 -2.01
CA GLY A 27 3.28 -2.92 -0.82
C GLY A 27 4.31 -4.05 -0.74
N PHE A 28 5.47 -3.89 -1.39
CA PHE A 28 6.62 -4.79 -1.32
C PHE A 28 7.92 -3.96 -1.39
N PRO A 29 8.97 -4.30 -0.61
CA PRO A 29 9.03 -5.32 0.44
C PRO A 29 8.25 -4.89 1.70
N ARG A 30 7.79 -5.86 2.50
CA ARG A 30 7.07 -5.60 3.76
C ARG A 30 7.91 -5.82 5.02
N THR A 31 9.02 -6.54 4.88
CA THR A 31 9.91 -6.93 5.98
C THR A 31 11.36 -6.62 5.63
N ILE A 32 12.22 -6.52 6.66
CA ILE A 32 13.67 -6.33 6.47
C ILE A 32 14.29 -7.48 5.64
N PRO A 33 14.02 -8.77 5.91
CA PRO A 33 14.60 -9.87 5.13
C PRO A 33 14.24 -9.82 3.63
N GLN A 34 13.02 -9.39 3.28
CA GLN A 34 12.62 -9.24 1.88
C GLN A 34 13.43 -8.13 1.19
N ALA A 35 13.66 -7.02 1.88
CA ALA A 35 14.45 -5.93 1.35
C ALA A 35 15.93 -6.29 1.17
N ASP A 36 16.51 -7.01 2.15
CA ASP A 36 17.88 -7.53 2.04
C ASP A 36 17.98 -8.53 0.89
N ALA A 37 17.00 -9.43 0.75
CA ALA A 37 16.96 -10.37 -0.36
C ALA A 37 16.82 -9.66 -1.73
N MET A 38 16.08 -8.55 -1.84
CA MET A 38 16.02 -7.73 -3.05
C MET A 38 17.38 -7.11 -3.39
N LYS A 39 18.08 -6.62 -2.37
CA LYS A 39 19.42 -6.04 -2.51
C LYS A 39 20.43 -7.09 -2.98
N ASP A 40 20.45 -8.25 -2.33
CA ASP A 40 21.32 -9.37 -2.68
C ASP A 40 20.99 -9.95 -4.05
N ALA A 41 19.72 -9.88 -4.44
CA ALA A 41 19.23 -10.19 -5.77
C ALA A 41 19.68 -9.21 -6.87
N GLY A 42 20.29 -8.07 -6.51
CA GLY A 42 20.71 -7.03 -7.44
C GLY A 42 19.56 -6.18 -7.98
N VAL A 43 18.39 -6.20 -7.33
CA VAL A 43 17.25 -5.36 -7.71
C VAL A 43 17.59 -3.91 -7.37
N LYS A 44 17.79 -3.08 -8.39
CA LYS A 44 18.11 -1.66 -8.21
C LYS A 44 16.85 -0.85 -8.01
N ILE A 45 16.85 -0.06 -6.93
CA ILE A 45 15.79 0.89 -6.60
C ILE A 45 16.40 2.29 -6.59
N ASP A 46 15.76 3.24 -7.26
CA ASP A 46 16.19 4.65 -7.28
C ASP A 46 15.52 5.46 -6.18
N HIS A 47 14.24 5.19 -5.91
CA HIS A 47 13.44 5.93 -4.95
C HIS A 47 12.64 5.04 -4.02
N VAL A 48 12.50 5.50 -2.78
CA VAL A 48 11.54 4.99 -1.81
C VAL A 48 10.59 6.14 -1.49
N LEU A 49 9.31 6.00 -1.83
CA LEU A 49 8.28 6.97 -1.45
C LEU A 49 7.49 6.41 -0.27
N GLU A 50 7.52 7.12 0.85
CA GLU A 50 6.65 6.84 1.99
C GLU A 50 5.49 7.84 1.99
N ILE A 51 4.27 7.31 1.98
CA ILE A 51 3.05 8.11 2.13
C ILE A 51 2.65 8.06 3.59
N ALA A 52 2.89 9.17 4.29
CA ALA A 52 2.60 9.27 5.70
C ALA A 52 1.23 9.89 5.92
N VAL A 53 0.34 9.11 6.52
CA VAL A 53 -1.03 9.49 6.88
C VAL A 53 -1.24 9.09 8.35
N PRO A 54 -1.86 9.93 9.19
CA PRO A 54 -2.17 9.55 10.57
C PRO A 54 -3.08 8.30 10.62
N ASP A 55 -2.83 7.42 11.58
CA ASP A 55 -3.59 6.17 11.77
C ASP A 55 -5.09 6.39 11.85
N GLU A 56 -5.54 7.41 12.59
CA GLU A 56 -6.96 7.73 12.71
C GLU A 56 -7.58 8.17 11.38
N GLU A 57 -6.84 8.86 10.52
CA GLU A 57 -7.32 9.22 9.19
C GLU A 57 -7.45 7.97 8.30
N ILE A 58 -6.53 7.02 8.43
CA ILE A 58 -6.57 5.73 7.74
C ILE A 58 -7.77 4.90 8.20
N VAL A 59 -7.97 4.79 9.53
CA VAL A 59 -9.09 4.07 10.12
C VAL A 59 -10.41 4.65 9.63
N ASN A 60 -10.59 5.96 9.73
CA ASN A 60 -11.81 6.64 9.28
C ASN A 60 -12.07 6.39 7.78
N ARG A 61 -11.02 6.51 6.95
CA ARG A 61 -11.14 6.32 5.49
C ARG A 61 -11.55 4.89 5.10
N LEU A 62 -11.02 3.88 5.79
CA LEU A 62 -11.32 2.48 5.48
C LEU A 62 -12.65 2.04 6.11
N ALA A 63 -12.90 2.37 7.38
CA ALA A 63 -14.14 2.01 8.06
C ALA A 63 -15.39 2.64 7.41
N GLY A 64 -15.23 3.84 6.84
CA GLY A 64 -16.28 4.52 6.10
C GLY A 64 -16.50 4.00 4.68
N ARG A 65 -15.60 3.16 4.14
CA ARG A 65 -15.66 2.71 2.75
C ARG A 65 -16.83 1.76 2.52
N ARG A 66 -17.51 1.97 1.40
CA ARG A 66 -18.58 1.10 0.89
C ARG A 66 -18.27 0.77 -0.56
N VAL A 67 -18.53 -0.47 -0.98
CA VAL A 67 -18.23 -0.94 -2.33
C VAL A 67 -19.44 -1.63 -2.90
N HIS A 68 -19.75 -1.34 -4.16
CA HIS A 68 -20.72 -2.10 -4.92
C HIS A 68 -20.03 -3.33 -5.55
N PRO A 69 -20.34 -4.58 -5.14
CA PRO A 69 -19.56 -5.75 -5.54
C PRO A 69 -19.50 -5.99 -7.05
N ALA A 70 -20.62 -5.76 -7.76
CA ALA A 70 -20.70 -6.08 -9.19
C ALA A 70 -19.91 -5.10 -10.06
N SER A 71 -19.80 -3.84 -9.65
CA SER A 71 -19.16 -2.79 -10.45
C SER A 71 -17.80 -2.33 -9.95
N GLY A 72 -17.49 -2.59 -8.68
CA GLY A 72 -16.32 -2.05 -8.00
C GLY A 72 -16.41 -0.55 -7.66
N ARG A 73 -17.55 0.12 -7.89
CA ARG A 73 -17.75 1.52 -7.46
C ARG A 73 -17.58 1.65 -5.96
N VAL A 74 -16.94 2.74 -5.55
CA VAL A 74 -16.58 3.01 -4.16
C VAL A 74 -17.28 4.26 -3.67
N TYR A 75 -17.85 4.15 -2.48
CA TYR A 75 -18.51 5.20 -1.73
C TYR A 75 -17.85 5.34 -0.36
N HIS A 76 -18.15 6.44 0.33
CA HIS A 76 -17.73 6.64 1.70
C HIS A 76 -18.87 7.30 2.48
N VAL A 77 -19.22 6.76 3.65
CA VAL A 77 -20.38 7.22 4.44
C VAL A 77 -20.38 8.73 4.72
N ASP A 78 -19.22 9.36 4.98
CA ASP A 78 -19.13 10.82 5.15
C ASP A 78 -18.59 11.58 3.92
N LEU A 79 -17.51 11.10 3.30
CA LEU A 79 -16.76 11.86 2.28
C LEU A 79 -17.35 11.79 0.87
N ASN A 80 -18.09 10.73 0.56
CA ASN A 80 -18.74 10.51 -0.72
C ASN A 80 -19.94 9.58 -0.53
N PRO A 81 -20.97 10.02 0.20
CA PRO A 81 -22.11 9.19 0.53
C PRO A 81 -22.88 8.81 -0.74
N PRO A 82 -23.46 7.60 -0.78
CA PRO A 82 -24.44 7.28 -1.82
C PRO A 82 -25.67 8.19 -1.69
N ARG A 83 -26.41 8.37 -2.79
CA ARG A 83 -27.67 9.13 -2.80
C ARG A 83 -28.72 8.52 -1.89
N GLU A 84 -28.76 7.19 -1.84
CA GLU A 84 -29.58 6.42 -0.90
C GLU A 84 -28.67 5.56 -0.02
N GLU A 85 -28.89 5.58 1.29
CA GLU A 85 -28.06 4.83 2.24
C GLU A 85 -28.05 3.34 1.90
N GLY A 86 -26.85 2.79 1.81
CA GLY A 86 -26.64 1.37 1.52
C GLY A 86 -26.92 0.94 0.08
N LYS A 87 -27.14 1.87 -0.87
CA LYS A 87 -27.43 1.54 -2.26
C LYS A 87 -26.46 2.20 -3.25
N ASP A 88 -26.17 1.48 -4.32
CA ASP A 88 -25.43 2.00 -5.47
C ASP A 88 -26.27 3.02 -6.25
N ASP A 89 -25.67 4.16 -6.62
CA ASP A 89 -26.38 5.27 -7.28
C ASP A 89 -26.87 4.95 -8.70
N VAL A 90 -26.32 3.90 -9.33
CA VAL A 90 -26.62 3.54 -10.72
C VAL A 90 -27.58 2.36 -10.77
N THR A 91 -27.34 1.32 -9.96
CA THR A 91 -28.13 0.08 -10.01
C THR A 91 -29.17 -0.02 -8.89
N GLY A 92 -29.03 0.75 -7.82
CA GLY A 92 -29.86 0.63 -6.61
C GLY A 92 -29.54 -0.62 -5.78
N GLU A 93 -28.54 -1.40 -6.16
CA GLU A 93 -28.14 -2.64 -5.48
C GLU A 93 -27.39 -2.35 -4.16
N PRO A 94 -27.38 -3.30 -3.21
CA PRO A 94 -26.75 -3.10 -1.92
C PRO A 94 -25.24 -2.82 -2.01
N LEU A 95 -24.79 -1.83 -1.25
CA LEU A 95 -23.39 -1.60 -0.96
C LEU A 95 -22.95 -2.45 0.23
N ILE A 96 -21.72 -2.93 0.21
CA ILE A 96 -21.11 -3.67 1.31
C ILE A 96 -19.90 -2.93 1.87
N GLN A 97 -19.60 -3.16 3.15
CA GLN A 97 -18.26 -2.94 3.68
C GLN A 97 -17.46 -4.23 3.47
N ARG A 98 -16.20 -4.12 3.05
CA ARG A 98 -15.33 -5.30 2.94
C ARG A 98 -14.90 -5.75 4.34
N ASP A 99 -14.69 -7.05 4.51
CA ASP A 99 -14.24 -7.60 5.80
C ASP A 99 -12.91 -7.00 6.28
N ASP A 100 -12.04 -6.62 5.35
CA ASP A 100 -10.74 -6.02 5.63
C ASP A 100 -10.78 -4.52 5.95
N ASP A 101 -11.96 -3.90 5.81
CA ASP A 101 -12.24 -2.49 6.11
C ASP A 101 -12.85 -2.29 7.50
N SER A 102 -13.09 -3.35 8.28
CA SER A 102 -13.55 -3.19 9.66
C SER A 102 -12.48 -2.47 10.49
N GLU A 103 -12.89 -1.58 11.40
CA GLU A 103 -11.96 -0.81 12.22
C GLU A 103 -10.95 -1.71 12.97
N ALA A 104 -11.43 -2.81 13.55
CA ALA A 104 -10.58 -3.77 14.24
C ALA A 104 -9.52 -4.38 13.30
N THR A 105 -9.92 -4.79 12.09
CA THR A 105 -8.98 -5.32 11.10
C THR A 105 -7.97 -4.25 10.66
N VAL A 106 -8.42 -3.03 10.42
CA VAL A 106 -7.56 -1.92 9.99
C VAL A 106 -6.53 -1.56 11.05
N ARG A 107 -6.95 -1.43 12.31
CA ARG A 107 -6.04 -1.16 13.44
C ARG A 107 -5.02 -2.28 13.62
N ASN A 108 -5.44 -3.54 13.50
CA ASN A 108 -4.51 -4.66 13.53
C ASN A 108 -3.47 -4.59 12.40
N ARG A 109 -3.90 -4.27 11.17
CA ARG A 109 -2.98 -4.08 10.02
C ARG A 109 -1.99 -2.95 10.25
N LEU A 110 -2.43 -1.83 10.84
CA LEU A 110 -1.56 -0.71 11.20
C LEU A 110 -0.54 -1.10 12.27
N SER A 111 -0.95 -1.83 13.31
CA SER A 111 -0.03 -2.35 14.33
C SER A 111 1.07 -3.20 13.70
N VAL A 112 0.70 -4.17 12.85
CA VAL A 112 1.66 -5.03 12.15
C VAL A 112 2.62 -4.21 11.28
N TYR A 113 2.13 -3.18 10.60
CA TYR A 113 2.97 -2.26 9.81
C TYR A 113 4.01 -1.55 10.69
N HIS A 114 3.59 -1.00 11.84
CA HIS A 114 4.49 -0.30 12.75
C HIS A 114 5.55 -1.23 13.35
N ASP A 115 5.19 -2.49 13.60
CA ASP A 115 6.11 -3.48 14.17
C ASP A 115 7.13 -4.02 13.15
N GLN A 116 6.70 -4.24 11.90
CA GLN A 116 7.50 -4.99 10.92
C GLN A 116 8.09 -4.12 9.81
N THR A 117 7.41 -3.06 9.41
CA THR A 117 7.76 -2.28 8.20
C THR A 117 8.35 -0.90 8.56
N ALA A 118 7.84 -0.22 9.59
CA ALA A 118 8.38 1.07 10.03
C ALA A 118 9.86 1.03 10.47
N PRO A 119 10.38 -0.03 11.12
CA PRO A 119 11.79 -0.11 11.46
C PRO A 119 12.69 -0.09 10.21
N TRP A 120 12.26 -0.76 9.14
CA TRP A 120 13.01 -0.80 7.88
C TRP A 120 13.08 0.58 7.20
N SER A 121 11.95 1.29 7.14
CA SER A 121 11.92 2.65 6.58
C SER A 121 12.86 3.59 7.36
N SER A 122 12.94 3.41 8.68
CA SER A 122 13.87 4.15 9.53
C SER A 122 15.34 3.86 9.21
N THR A 123 15.70 2.60 8.94
CA THR A 123 17.08 2.18 8.61
C THR A 123 17.54 2.74 7.26
N ILE A 124 16.70 2.71 6.23
CA ILE A 124 17.05 3.29 4.91
C ILE A 124 17.22 4.79 4.99
N ARG A 125 16.41 5.47 5.82
CA ARG A 125 16.47 6.92 5.99
C ARG A 125 17.78 7.40 6.62
N THR A 126 18.37 6.61 7.53
CA THR A 126 19.57 7.00 8.29
C THR A 126 20.87 6.35 7.81
N GLY A 127 20.80 5.47 6.80
CA GLY A 127 21.94 4.75 6.27
C GLY A 127 22.99 5.64 5.59
N PRO A 128 24.26 5.21 5.56
CA PRO A 128 25.39 5.99 5.02
C PRO A 128 25.31 6.18 3.48
N SER A 129 24.59 5.31 2.78
CA SER A 129 24.36 5.42 1.33
C SER A 129 23.07 6.21 1.07
N ARG A 130 23.17 7.36 0.39
CA ARG A 130 22.02 8.16 -0.10
C ARG A 130 21.21 7.48 -1.23
N ASN A 131 21.32 6.16 -1.37
CA ASN A 131 20.67 5.37 -2.42
C ASN A 131 20.02 4.11 -1.81
N PRO A 132 18.71 3.87 -2.02
CA PRO A 132 17.75 4.69 -2.77
C PRO A 132 17.49 6.06 -2.13
N ARG A 133 17.13 7.05 -2.95
CA ARG A 133 16.73 8.38 -2.47
C ARG A 133 15.35 8.31 -1.84
N TRP A 134 15.31 8.49 -0.53
CA TRP A 134 14.06 8.48 0.22
C TRP A 134 13.30 9.81 0.12
N ARG A 135 11.99 9.74 -0.10
CA ARG A 135 11.08 10.88 -0.01
C ARG A 135 9.85 10.49 0.79
N ARG A 136 9.53 11.30 1.80
CA ARG A 136 8.25 11.19 2.52
C ARG A 136 7.35 12.32 2.10
N THR A 137 6.14 11.97 1.69
CA THR A 137 5.11 12.94 1.38
C THR A 137 3.95 12.73 2.35
N ILE A 138 3.47 13.84 2.92
CA ILE A 138 2.26 13.86 3.72
C ILE A 138 1.16 14.36 2.78
N THR A 139 0.24 13.48 2.39
CA THR A 139 -0.92 13.87 1.57
C THR A 139 -2.20 13.43 2.26
N ALA A 140 -2.96 14.38 2.79
CA ALA A 140 -4.19 14.13 3.54
C ALA A 140 -5.44 13.96 2.63
N SER A 141 -5.32 14.06 1.30
CA SER A 141 -6.53 14.34 0.48
C SER A 141 -6.71 13.50 -0.78
N ARG A 142 -5.72 12.73 -1.28
CA ARG A 142 -5.85 12.04 -2.58
C ARG A 142 -5.20 10.66 -2.71
N VAL A 143 -4.72 10.06 -1.62
CA VAL A 143 -4.12 8.71 -1.66
C VAL A 143 -5.06 7.70 -1.03
N TRP A 144 -5.53 6.76 -1.85
CA TRP A 144 -6.46 5.70 -1.48
C TRP A 144 -5.78 4.44 -0.92
N VAL A 145 -4.45 4.47 -0.74
CA VAL A 145 -3.67 3.31 -0.28
C VAL A 145 -2.97 3.60 1.04
N VAL A 146 -3.17 2.68 1.97
CA VAL A 146 -2.59 2.65 3.32
C VAL A 146 -1.13 2.23 3.21
N SER A 147 -0.21 3.10 3.64
CA SER A 147 1.23 2.86 3.76
C SER A 147 1.85 2.09 2.59
N MET A 148 2.01 2.78 1.48
CA MET A 148 2.70 2.25 0.31
C MET A 148 4.14 2.75 0.33
N ILE A 149 5.08 1.86 0.62
CA ILE A 149 6.47 2.09 0.24
C ILE A 149 6.54 1.78 -1.25
N LEU A 150 6.54 2.84 -2.04
CA LEU A 150 6.65 2.76 -3.48
C LEU A 150 8.12 2.79 -3.85
N LEU A 151 8.59 1.71 -4.48
CA LEU A 151 9.95 1.64 -4.99
C LEU A 151 9.93 1.83 -6.50
N LEU A 152 10.61 2.86 -6.98
CA LEU A 152 10.69 3.20 -8.41
C LEU A 152 12.10 2.96 -8.95
N ARG A 153 12.13 2.48 -10.20
CA ARG A 153 13.25 2.56 -11.13
C ARG A 153 12.74 3.15 -12.44
#